data_AF-A0A7S3ZLT4-F1
#
_entry.id   AF-A0A7S3ZLT4-F1
#
_cell.length_a   1.000
_cell.length_b   1.000
_cell.length_c   1.000
_cell.angle_alpha   90.00
_cell.angle_beta   90.00
_cell.angle_gamma   90.00
#
_symmetry.space_group_name_H-M   'P 1'
#
loop_
_entity.id
_entity.type
_entity.pdbx_description
1 polymer ?
#
loop_
_entity_poly.entity_id
_entity_poly.type
_entity_poly.pdbx_seq_one_letter_code
_entity_poly.pdbx_strand_id
1 'polypeptide(L)'
;MMTFLPFADFKASAEALDTKRLQNQRTEARFVLEWLENRGFDLRAYGAARMWKGYRDALAAYYNACLDAYEARGFVNGPTMQRASVPTEVEMPPWLGDERFHAAQRAQLLVKKPEYYSEKGWDATPPELGVDYVFPKKQGDRWVLYRRVRGTDVVLAECHGDLVEPAAKPRAKRARSDASAPPPQSRDELVAEYTRLAKVALPARAKEEKWPIRFDHCFMRVMLDNAFGKCWYECLDRKRGSAISQIGDSDLAAAVAIGKRMEAE
;
A
#
# COMPACT_ATOMS: atom_id res chain seq x y z
N MET A 1 4.08 6.85 5.39
CA MET A 1 5.43 6.56 4.91
C MET A 1 5.31 5.89 3.56
N MET A 2 5.92 6.47 2.52
CA MET A 2 6.02 6.04 1.12
C MET A 2 7.15 6.86 0.47
N THR A 3 8.06 6.24 -0.28
CA THR A 3 9.00 7.02 -1.11
C THR A 3 8.41 7.15 -2.52
N PHE A 4 8.30 8.38 -3.04
CA PHE A 4 7.83 8.63 -4.41
C PHE A 4 8.99 9.04 -5.31
N LEU A 5 9.31 8.19 -6.29
CA LEU A 5 10.34 8.42 -7.31
C LEU A 5 9.71 8.24 -8.69
N PRO A 6 8.96 9.22 -9.22
CA PRO A 6 8.38 9.13 -10.56
C PRO A 6 9.44 9.09 -11.68
N PHE A 7 10.69 9.44 -11.38
CA PHE A 7 11.84 9.43 -12.29
C PHE A 7 13.10 8.90 -11.60
N ALA A 8 14.09 8.46 -12.39
CA ALA A 8 15.40 8.05 -11.88
C ALA A 8 16.18 9.22 -11.27
N ASP A 9 16.00 10.42 -11.83
CA ASP A 9 16.58 11.65 -11.32
C ASP A 9 15.83 12.14 -10.07
N PHE A 10 16.58 12.36 -8.98
CA PHE A 10 16.01 12.76 -7.69
C PHE A 10 15.42 14.18 -7.70
N LYS A 11 16.04 15.11 -8.43
CA LYS A 11 15.55 16.48 -8.55
C LYS A 11 14.24 16.50 -9.34
N ALA A 12 14.21 15.87 -10.51
CA ALA A 12 13.01 15.71 -11.33
C ALA A 12 11.89 15.02 -10.53
N SER A 13 12.23 13.99 -9.75
CA SER A 13 11.27 13.32 -8.87
C SER A 13 10.67 14.27 -7.84
N ALA A 14 11.49 15.04 -7.12
CA ALA A 14 11.02 15.97 -6.11
C ALA A 14 10.19 17.12 -6.72
N GLU A 15 10.63 17.69 -7.83
CA GLU A 15 9.96 18.78 -8.54
C GLU A 15 8.59 18.37 -9.08
N ALA A 16 8.42 17.10 -9.45
CA ALA A 16 7.17 16.59 -9.98
C ALA A 16 6.05 16.46 -8.93
N LEU A 17 6.36 16.39 -7.64
CA LEU A 17 5.37 16.15 -6.58
C LEU A 17 4.52 17.38 -6.28
N ASP A 18 3.26 17.20 -5.95
CA ASP A 18 2.48 18.27 -5.31
C ASP A 18 3.01 18.58 -3.91
N THR A 19 2.74 19.79 -3.41
CA THR A 19 3.32 20.30 -2.16
C THR A 19 3.08 19.39 -0.95
N LYS A 20 1.91 18.76 -0.83
CA LYS A 20 1.62 17.85 0.29
C LYS A 20 2.52 16.62 0.26
N ARG A 21 2.72 16.02 -0.93
CA ARG A 21 3.56 14.83 -1.07
C ARG A 21 5.03 15.18 -0.94
N LEU A 22 5.48 16.31 -1.48
CA LEU A 22 6.83 16.83 -1.27
C LEU A 22 7.15 17.08 0.21
N GLN A 23 6.23 17.70 0.95
CA GLN A 23 6.37 17.89 2.40
C GLN A 23 6.52 16.57 3.17
N ASN A 24 5.72 15.56 2.78
CA ASN A 24 5.84 14.23 3.36
C ASN A 24 7.18 13.57 2.98
N GLN A 25 7.63 13.69 1.73
CA GLN A 25 8.90 13.10 1.29
C GLN A 25 10.09 13.61 2.08
N ARG A 26 10.18 14.92 2.36
CA ARG A 26 11.25 15.47 3.23
C ARG A 26 11.26 14.81 4.60
N THR A 27 10.08 14.71 5.23
CA THR A 27 9.94 14.14 6.58
C THR A 27 10.27 12.66 6.61
N GLU A 28 9.72 11.91 5.65
CA GLU A 28 9.86 10.47 5.58
C GLU A 28 11.27 10.05 5.19
N ALA A 29 11.91 10.74 4.24
CA ALA A 29 13.30 10.48 3.87
C ALA A 29 14.26 10.74 5.05
N ARG A 30 14.04 11.83 5.82
CA ARG A 30 14.80 12.07 7.06
C ARG A 30 14.67 10.91 8.05
N PHE A 31 13.45 10.42 8.29
CA PHE A 31 13.26 9.28 9.20
C PHE A 31 13.96 8.00 8.72
N VAL A 32 13.98 7.75 7.42
CA VAL A 32 14.70 6.59 6.88
C VAL A 32 16.21 6.79 6.99
N LEU A 33 16.75 8.00 6.77
CA LEU A 33 18.16 8.31 7.00
C LEU A 33 18.55 8.06 8.46
N GLU A 34 17.78 8.59 9.40
CA GLU A 34 18.02 8.38 10.83
C GLU A 34 18.04 6.89 11.16
N TRP A 35 17.07 6.13 10.67
CA TRP A 35 17.03 4.69 10.88
C TRP A 35 18.24 3.95 10.30
N LEU A 36 18.68 4.29 9.07
CA LEU A 36 19.87 3.71 8.45
C LEU A 36 21.16 4.05 9.22
N GLU A 37 21.17 5.19 9.91
CA GLU A 37 22.26 5.64 10.78
C GLU A 37 22.14 5.08 12.22
N ASN A 38 21.23 4.12 12.44
CA ASN A 38 20.93 3.52 13.75
C ASN A 38 20.43 4.53 14.79
N ARG A 39 19.69 5.55 14.35
CA ARG A 39 19.02 6.56 15.16
C ARG A 39 17.51 6.53 14.91
N GLY A 40 16.74 7.17 15.79
CA GLY A 40 15.30 7.34 15.57
C GLY A 40 14.49 6.04 15.64
N PHE A 41 13.41 5.97 14.86
CA PHE A 41 12.45 4.86 14.89
C PHE A 41 12.97 3.64 14.14
N ASP A 42 12.61 2.44 14.61
CA ASP A 42 12.84 1.21 13.87
C ASP A 42 11.87 1.06 12.69
N LEU A 43 12.39 1.12 11.46
CA LEU A 43 11.62 1.02 10.22
C LEU A 43 11.83 -0.32 9.50
N ARG A 44 12.34 -1.36 10.17
CA ARG A 44 12.58 -2.70 9.58
C ARG A 44 11.33 -3.31 8.93
N ALA A 45 10.15 -3.10 9.51
CA ALA A 45 8.89 -3.62 8.97
C ALA A 45 8.35 -2.83 7.77
N TYR A 46 8.97 -1.68 7.45
CA TYR A 46 8.43 -0.74 6.49
C TYR A 46 9.08 -0.91 5.10
N GLY A 47 8.28 -1.36 4.13
CA GLY A 47 8.74 -1.78 2.79
C GLY A 47 9.60 -0.75 2.07
N ALA A 48 9.16 0.51 1.99
CA ALA A 48 9.90 1.55 1.27
C ALA A 48 11.15 2.04 2.02
N ALA A 49 11.32 1.75 3.31
CA ALA A 49 12.59 2.01 4.00
C ALA A 49 13.63 0.95 3.62
N ARG A 50 13.22 -0.32 3.54
CA ARG A 50 14.13 -1.45 3.27
C ARG A 50 14.88 -1.33 1.94
N MET A 51 14.27 -0.73 0.91
CA MET A 51 14.91 -0.58 -0.40
C MET A 51 16.16 0.31 -0.38
N TRP A 52 16.29 1.17 0.64
CA TRP A 52 17.44 2.06 0.83
C TRP A 52 18.57 1.45 1.66
N LYS A 53 18.40 0.22 2.19
CA LYS A 53 19.43 -0.44 2.99
C LYS A 53 20.68 -0.68 2.13
N GLY A 54 21.81 -0.12 2.56
CA GLY A 54 23.07 -0.12 1.80
C GLY A 54 23.28 1.12 0.92
N TYR A 55 22.28 2.00 0.78
CA TYR A 55 22.32 3.17 -0.09
C TYR A 55 21.98 4.46 0.66
N ARG A 56 22.59 4.65 1.83
CA ARG A 56 22.35 5.82 2.70
C ARG A 56 22.63 7.12 1.96
N ASP A 57 23.71 7.20 1.20
CA ASP A 57 24.11 8.45 0.52
C ASP A 57 23.21 8.79 -0.67
N ALA A 58 22.70 7.78 -1.39
CA ALA A 58 21.68 8.00 -2.41
C ALA A 58 20.37 8.53 -1.79
N LEU A 59 19.95 7.99 -0.64
CA LEU A 59 18.81 8.53 0.09
C LEU A 59 19.07 9.96 0.58
N ALA A 60 20.29 10.27 1.00
CA ALA A 60 20.69 11.62 1.42
C ALA A 60 20.62 12.61 0.26
N ALA A 61 21.05 12.21 -0.94
CA ALA A 61 20.89 13.00 -2.16
C ALA A 61 19.41 13.23 -2.50
N TYR A 62 18.57 12.20 -2.43
CA TYR A 62 17.12 12.34 -2.64
C TYR A 62 16.45 13.26 -1.60
N TYR A 63 16.84 13.11 -0.33
CA TYR A 63 16.36 13.96 0.74
C TYR A 63 16.71 15.43 0.50
N ASN A 64 17.97 15.73 0.15
CA ASN A 64 18.41 17.09 -0.17
C ASN A 64 17.64 17.65 -1.38
N ALA A 65 17.44 16.86 -2.44
CA ALA A 65 16.62 17.28 -3.58
C ALA A 65 15.19 17.66 -3.18
N CYS A 66 14.59 16.95 -2.21
CA CYS A 66 13.28 17.31 -1.66
C CYS A 66 13.31 18.61 -0.86
N LEU A 67 14.38 18.87 -0.09
CA LEU A 67 14.58 20.13 0.63
C LEU A 67 14.68 21.31 -0.36
N ASP A 68 15.49 21.15 -1.40
CA ASP A 68 15.73 22.15 -2.44
C ASP A 68 14.45 22.46 -3.22
N ALA A 69 13.71 21.44 -3.66
CA ALA A 69 12.44 21.61 -4.37
C ALA A 69 11.36 22.29 -3.51
N TYR A 70 11.44 22.14 -2.18
CA TYR A 70 10.51 22.78 -1.25
C TYR A 70 10.85 24.27 -1.05
N GLU A 71 12.14 24.59 -0.95
CA GLU A 71 12.64 25.97 -0.91
C GLU A 71 12.41 26.71 -2.22
N ALA A 72 12.58 26.05 -3.37
CA ALA A 72 12.30 26.62 -4.68
C ALA A 72 10.83 27.04 -4.86
N ARG A 73 9.91 26.51 -4.04
CA ARG A 73 8.49 26.92 -3.99
C ARG A 73 8.21 28.09 -3.05
N GLY A 74 9.25 28.67 -2.45
CA GLY A 74 9.14 29.77 -1.49
C GLY A 74 8.82 29.33 -0.05
N PHE A 75 8.90 28.03 0.25
CA PHE A 75 8.74 27.55 1.63
C PHE A 75 10.08 27.48 2.36
N VAL A 76 10.04 27.50 3.69
CA VAL A 76 11.25 27.39 4.53
C VAL A 76 11.36 26.00 5.13
N ASN A 77 12.55 25.40 5.04
CA ASN A 77 12.87 24.18 5.78
C ASN A 77 13.09 24.53 7.26
N GLY A 78 12.35 23.86 8.15
CA GLY A 78 12.48 24.08 9.59
C GLY A 78 13.83 23.59 10.14
N PRO A 79 14.17 23.94 11.39
CA PRO A 79 15.48 23.64 11.99
C PRO A 79 15.78 22.14 12.09
N THR A 80 14.76 21.28 12.05
CA THR A 80 14.90 19.82 12.06
C THR A 80 15.11 19.21 10.66
N MET A 81 15.11 20.02 9.60
CA MET A 81 15.26 19.60 8.21
C MET A 81 16.59 20.10 7.62
N GLN A 82 17.69 19.65 8.21
CA GLN A 82 19.04 20.03 7.80
C GLN A 82 19.52 19.15 6.65
N ARG A 83 20.17 19.75 5.64
CA ARG A 83 20.77 19.00 4.53
C ARG A 83 21.76 17.96 5.06
N ALA A 84 21.69 16.76 4.50
CA ALA A 84 22.62 15.69 4.80
C ALA A 84 23.92 15.87 3.99
N SER A 85 25.06 15.48 4.56
CA SER A 85 26.31 15.38 3.80
C SER A 85 26.18 14.27 2.74
N VAL A 86 26.62 14.56 1.51
CA VAL A 86 26.60 13.65 0.36
C VAL A 86 27.98 13.69 -0.30
N PRO A 87 28.67 12.56 -0.49
CA PRO A 87 29.95 12.52 -1.19
C PRO A 87 29.79 12.86 -2.68
N THR A 88 30.90 13.21 -3.34
CA THR A 88 30.90 13.52 -4.78
C THR A 88 30.49 12.32 -5.63
N GLU A 89 30.96 11.13 -5.25
CA GLU A 89 30.57 9.87 -5.87
C GLU A 89 29.61 9.13 -4.95
N VAL A 90 28.41 8.84 -5.46
CA VAL A 90 27.34 8.19 -4.71
C VAL A 90 27.05 6.84 -5.35
N GLU A 91 27.12 5.77 -4.57
CA GLU A 91 26.65 4.46 -5.02
C GLU A 91 25.12 4.50 -5.16
N MET A 92 24.65 4.37 -6.40
CA MET A 92 23.22 4.40 -6.69
C MET A 92 22.61 3.01 -6.53
N PRO A 93 21.36 2.91 -6.00
CA PRO A 93 20.69 1.63 -5.89
C PRO A 93 20.48 1.00 -7.27
N PRO A 94 20.80 -0.30 -7.48
CA PRO A 94 20.69 -0.95 -8.78
C PRO A 94 19.28 -0.99 -9.36
N TRP A 95 18.25 -0.81 -8.53
CA TRP A 95 16.85 -0.76 -8.97
C TRP A 95 16.44 0.62 -9.50
N LEU A 96 17.21 1.68 -9.22
CA LEU A 96 16.92 3.01 -9.70
C LEU A 96 17.13 3.05 -11.22
N GLY A 97 16.21 3.69 -11.94
CA GLY A 97 16.18 3.67 -13.40
C GLY A 97 15.31 2.57 -14.00
N ASP A 98 14.83 1.62 -13.21
CA ASP A 98 13.87 0.63 -13.73
C ASP A 98 12.53 1.32 -13.97
N GLU A 99 12.16 1.44 -15.24
CA GLU A 99 10.99 2.21 -15.65
C GLU A 99 9.69 1.65 -15.05
N ARG A 100 9.62 0.34 -14.77
CA ARG A 100 8.43 -0.26 -14.14
C ARG A 100 8.26 0.21 -12.71
N PHE A 101 9.36 0.38 -11.98
CA PHE A 101 9.32 0.98 -10.64
C PHE A 101 8.81 2.42 -10.71
N HIS A 102 9.39 3.23 -11.61
CA HIS A 102 9.02 4.64 -11.78
C HIS A 102 7.57 4.82 -12.24
N ALA A 103 7.14 4.03 -13.23
CA ALA A 103 5.76 4.01 -13.73
C ALA A 103 4.75 3.64 -12.65
N ALA A 104 5.06 2.66 -11.80
CA ALA A 104 4.19 2.31 -10.66
C ALA A 104 4.06 3.47 -9.66
N GLN A 105 5.14 4.23 -9.40
CA GLN A 105 5.05 5.43 -8.55
C GLN A 105 4.18 6.52 -9.18
N ARG A 106 4.31 6.74 -10.50
CA ARG A 106 3.45 7.68 -11.24
C ARG A 106 1.97 7.28 -11.20
N ALA A 107 1.67 5.98 -11.33
CA ALA A 107 0.32 5.41 -11.15
C ALA A 107 -0.28 5.78 -9.79
N GLN A 108 0.50 5.58 -8.73
CA GLN A 108 0.10 5.89 -7.36
C GLN A 108 -0.20 7.38 -7.20
N LEU A 109 0.67 8.23 -7.74
CA LEU A 109 0.49 9.68 -7.66
C LEU A 109 -0.80 10.12 -8.38
N LEU A 110 -1.07 9.58 -9.57
CA LEU A 110 -2.33 9.79 -10.31
C LEU A 110 -3.55 9.41 -9.47
N VAL A 111 -3.59 8.22 -8.86
CA VAL A 111 -4.69 7.81 -7.97
C VAL A 111 -4.83 8.75 -6.77
N LYS A 112 -3.71 9.25 -6.27
CA LYS A 112 -3.66 10.04 -5.04
C LYS A 112 -4.11 11.50 -5.26
N LYS A 113 -3.88 12.09 -6.43
CA LYS A 113 -4.35 13.44 -6.78
C LYS A 113 -4.53 13.58 -8.31
N PRO A 114 -5.60 13.00 -8.88
CA PRO A 114 -5.78 12.89 -10.32
C PRO A 114 -5.61 14.22 -11.05
N GLU A 115 -6.22 15.28 -10.53
CA GLU A 115 -6.28 16.59 -11.17
C GLU A 115 -4.90 17.24 -11.32
N TYR A 116 -3.99 16.98 -10.39
CA TYR A 116 -2.64 17.55 -10.43
C TYR A 116 -1.68 16.73 -11.30
N TYR A 117 -1.82 15.40 -11.28
CA TYR A 117 -0.88 14.51 -11.94
C TYR A 117 -1.29 14.18 -13.38
N SER A 118 -2.56 14.33 -13.76
CA SER A 118 -3.00 14.17 -15.16
C SER A 118 -2.35 15.22 -16.08
N GLU A 119 -2.11 16.43 -15.58
CA GLU A 119 -1.44 17.51 -16.32
C GLU A 119 0.03 17.21 -16.65
N LYS A 120 0.65 16.20 -16.00
CA LYS A 120 2.05 15.83 -16.21
C LYS A 120 2.29 15.04 -17.51
N GLY A 121 1.23 14.60 -18.19
CA GLY A 121 1.33 13.84 -19.43
C GLY A 121 2.03 12.48 -19.27
N TRP A 122 1.92 11.86 -18.10
CA TRP A 122 2.53 10.55 -17.85
C TRP A 122 1.79 9.44 -18.58
N ASP A 123 2.56 8.54 -19.19
CA ASP A 123 2.01 7.36 -19.85
C ASP A 123 1.21 6.49 -18.88
N ALA A 124 0.21 5.79 -19.43
CA ALA A 124 -0.56 4.81 -18.69
C ALA A 124 0.39 3.74 -18.14
N THR A 125 0.22 3.42 -16.86
CA THR A 125 0.98 2.35 -16.21
C THR A 125 0.71 1.02 -16.93
N PRO A 126 1.76 0.24 -17.25
CA PRO A 126 1.58 -1.06 -17.86
C PRO A 126 0.58 -1.91 -17.06
N PRO A 127 -0.46 -2.50 -17.70
CA PRO A 127 -1.52 -3.24 -17.02
C PRO A 127 -0.99 -4.36 -16.10
N GLU A 128 0.14 -4.96 -16.46
CA GLU A 128 0.83 -6.02 -15.71
C GLU A 128 1.33 -5.59 -14.32
N LEU A 129 1.65 -4.30 -14.13
CA LEU A 129 2.03 -3.75 -12.83
C LEU A 129 0.81 -3.40 -11.99
N GLY A 130 -0.32 -3.13 -12.65
CA GLY A 130 -1.55 -2.65 -12.04
C GLY A 130 -1.36 -1.28 -11.36
N VAL A 131 -2.26 -0.98 -10.42
CA VAL A 131 -2.22 0.26 -9.60
C VAL A 131 -1.76 -0.03 -8.17
N ASP A 132 -1.00 -1.10 -7.95
CA ASP A 132 -0.46 -1.46 -6.64
C ASP A 132 0.90 -0.81 -6.40
N TYR A 133 1.33 -0.76 -5.14
CA TYR A 133 2.71 -0.37 -4.83
C TYR A 133 3.69 -1.46 -5.27
N VAL A 134 4.64 -1.05 -6.11
CA VAL A 134 5.80 -1.85 -6.49
C VAL A 134 7.01 -1.33 -5.75
N PHE A 135 7.72 -2.23 -5.09
CA PHE A 135 8.96 -1.92 -4.37
C PHE A 135 10.08 -2.83 -4.85
N PRO A 136 11.33 -2.35 -4.85
CA PRO A 136 12.48 -3.22 -5.03
C PRO A 136 12.87 -3.91 -3.72
N LYS A 137 13.35 -5.15 -3.83
CA LYS A 137 14.05 -5.85 -2.75
C LYS A 137 15.22 -6.65 -3.29
N LYS A 138 16.25 -6.80 -2.45
CA LYS A 138 17.35 -7.73 -2.72
C LYS A 138 16.88 -9.17 -2.48
N GLN A 139 17.12 -10.06 -3.45
CA GLN A 139 16.82 -11.49 -3.38
C GLN A 139 18.05 -12.29 -3.84
N GLY A 140 18.86 -12.77 -2.89
CA GLY A 140 20.20 -13.28 -3.21
C GLY A 140 21.09 -12.14 -3.70
N ASP A 141 21.75 -12.33 -4.85
CA ASP A 141 22.63 -11.33 -5.45
C ASP A 141 21.92 -10.37 -6.42
N ARG A 142 20.64 -10.61 -6.71
CA ARG A 142 19.84 -9.81 -7.63
C ARG A 142 18.85 -8.89 -6.92
N TRP A 143 18.41 -7.87 -7.64
CA TRP A 143 17.31 -7.00 -7.25
C TRP A 143 16.06 -7.37 -8.00
N VAL A 144 14.94 -7.46 -7.29
CA VAL A 144 13.63 -7.80 -7.89
C VAL A 144 12.60 -6.76 -7.52
N LEU A 145 11.69 -6.49 -8.45
CA LEU A 145 10.48 -5.72 -8.20
C LEU A 145 9.41 -6.65 -7.64
N TYR A 146 8.77 -6.25 -6.55
CA TYR A 146 7.71 -7.02 -5.92
C TYR A 146 6.55 -6.11 -5.52
N ARG A 147 5.36 -6.70 -5.41
CA ARG A 147 4.20 -6.10 -4.75
C ARG A 147 3.76 -6.96 -3.57
N ARG A 148 3.12 -6.35 -2.58
CA ARG A 148 2.63 -7.09 -1.41
C ARG A 148 1.14 -7.39 -1.55
N VAL A 149 0.80 -8.66 -1.70
CA VAL A 149 -0.58 -9.16 -1.83
C VAL A 149 -0.91 -9.98 -0.59
N ARG A 150 -1.90 -9.54 0.21
CA ARG A 150 -2.34 -10.23 1.45
C ARG A 150 -1.20 -10.60 2.40
N GLY A 151 -0.20 -9.72 2.53
CA GLY A 151 0.96 -9.95 3.40
C GLY A 151 2.07 -10.80 2.78
N THR A 152 1.91 -11.26 1.55
CA THR A 152 2.93 -12.00 0.81
C THR A 152 3.58 -11.11 -0.24
N ASP A 153 4.91 -11.13 -0.32
CA ASP A 153 5.63 -10.44 -1.39
C ASP A 153 5.59 -11.29 -2.66
N VAL A 154 4.89 -10.82 -3.69
CA VAL A 154 4.82 -11.42 -5.02
C VAL A 154 5.84 -10.72 -5.92
N VAL A 155 6.84 -11.47 -6.38
CA VAL A 155 7.85 -10.96 -7.32
C VAL A 155 7.21 -10.80 -8.70
N LEU A 156 7.47 -9.65 -9.32
CA LEU A 156 6.94 -9.25 -10.63
C LEU A 156 8.00 -9.33 -11.72
N ALA A 157 9.23 -8.94 -11.40
CA ALA A 157 10.34 -8.86 -12.35
C ALA A 157 11.68 -8.86 -11.64
N GLU A 158 12.72 -9.26 -12.35
CA GLU A 158 14.09 -8.84 -12.02
C GLU A 158 14.29 -7.38 -12.44
N CYS A 159 14.98 -6.58 -11.64
CA CYS A 159 15.23 -5.18 -11.97
C CYS A 159 16.05 -5.09 -13.26
N HIS A 160 15.61 -4.25 -14.20
CA HIS A 160 16.14 -4.11 -15.57
C HIS A 160 16.10 -5.38 -16.44
N GLY A 161 15.60 -6.50 -15.92
CA GLY A 161 15.39 -7.74 -16.67
C GLY A 161 13.94 -7.90 -17.11
N ASP A 162 13.59 -9.07 -17.64
CA ASP A 162 12.23 -9.34 -18.11
C ASP A 162 11.22 -9.51 -16.96
N LEU A 163 9.93 -9.34 -17.29
CA LEU A 163 8.85 -9.70 -16.38
C LEU A 163 8.94 -11.19 -16.06
N VAL A 164 8.80 -11.53 -14.78
CA VAL A 164 8.62 -12.93 -14.39
C VAL A 164 7.22 -13.33 -14.83
N GLU A 165 7.13 -14.23 -15.82
CA GLU A 165 5.90 -14.93 -16.19
C GLU A 165 5.16 -15.32 -14.91
N PRO A 166 3.92 -14.84 -14.67
CA PRO A 166 3.22 -15.17 -13.46
C PRO A 166 3.11 -16.69 -13.41
N ALA A 167 3.77 -17.32 -12.42
CA ALA A 167 3.61 -18.75 -12.17
C ALA A 167 2.11 -19.04 -12.21
N ALA A 168 1.70 -19.87 -13.18
CA ALA A 168 0.31 -20.22 -13.39
C ALA A 168 -0.28 -20.55 -12.02
N LYS A 169 -1.25 -19.73 -11.57
CA LYS A 169 -1.89 -19.95 -10.27
C LYS A 169 -2.25 -21.43 -10.20
N PRO A 170 -1.87 -22.17 -9.14
CA PRO A 170 -2.50 -23.45 -8.91
C PRO A 170 -4.00 -23.16 -8.91
N ARG A 171 -4.73 -23.75 -9.86
CA ARG A 171 -6.19 -23.76 -9.80
C ARG A 171 -6.50 -24.39 -8.45
N ALA A 172 -6.82 -23.56 -7.46
CA ALA A 172 -7.37 -24.06 -6.20
C ALA A 172 -8.59 -24.89 -6.61
N LYS A 173 -8.51 -26.21 -6.41
CA LYS A 173 -9.68 -27.07 -6.53
C LYS A 173 -10.70 -26.50 -5.54
N ARG A 174 -11.75 -25.85 -6.06
CA ARG A 174 -12.97 -25.60 -5.28
C ARG A 174 -13.50 -26.98 -4.91
N ALA A 175 -13.25 -27.41 -3.68
CA ALA A 175 -14.17 -28.31 -3.03
C ALA A 175 -15.46 -27.50 -2.87
N ARG A 176 -16.48 -27.83 -3.66
CA ARG A 176 -17.86 -27.49 -3.28
C ARG A 176 -18.10 -28.28 -2.00
N SER A 177 -18.05 -27.61 -0.85
CA SER A 177 -18.66 -28.17 0.35
C SER A 177 -20.16 -27.96 0.19
N ASP A 178 -20.87 -29.03 -0.16
CA ASP A 178 -22.28 -29.17 0.18
C ASP A 178 -22.39 -29.08 1.71
N ALA A 179 -22.64 -27.87 2.20
CA ALA A 179 -23.13 -27.63 3.54
C ALA A 179 -24.51 -27.02 3.37
N SER A 180 -25.52 -27.83 3.69
CA SER A 180 -26.93 -27.47 3.87
C SER A 180 -27.09 -26.01 4.29
N ALA A 181 -27.78 -25.22 3.46
CA ALA A 181 -28.07 -23.81 3.74
C ALA A 181 -28.94 -23.71 5.01
N PRO A 182 -28.56 -22.89 6.00
CA PRO A 182 -29.46 -22.50 7.08
C PRO A 182 -30.69 -21.76 6.52
N PRO A 183 -31.83 -21.74 7.24
CA PRO A 183 -33.09 -21.19 6.73
C PRO A 183 -32.95 -19.72 6.29
N PRO A 184 -33.82 -19.23 5.38
CA PRO A 184 -33.71 -17.89 4.82
C PRO A 184 -33.89 -16.85 5.93
N GLN A 185 -32.79 -16.22 6.35
CA GLN A 185 -32.81 -15.06 7.22
C GLN A 185 -33.30 -13.85 6.42
N SER A 186 -34.21 -13.08 6.99
CA SER A 186 -34.66 -11.83 6.38
C SER A 186 -33.50 -10.83 6.30
N ARG A 187 -33.54 -9.91 5.33
CA ARG A 187 -32.49 -8.89 5.17
C ARG A 187 -32.28 -8.10 6.46
N ASP A 188 -33.34 -7.77 7.18
CA ASP A 188 -33.25 -7.01 8.43
C ASP A 188 -32.53 -7.77 9.54
N GLU A 189 -32.75 -9.08 9.65
CA GLU A 189 -32.01 -9.95 10.57
C GLU A 189 -30.53 -10.04 10.20
N LEU A 190 -30.23 -10.14 8.90
CA LEU A 190 -28.86 -10.14 8.40
C LEU A 190 -28.14 -8.81 8.69
N VAL A 191 -28.82 -7.68 8.51
CA VAL A 191 -28.29 -6.35 8.81
C VAL A 191 -28.06 -6.18 10.31
N ALA A 192 -29.02 -6.61 11.14
CA ALA A 192 -28.92 -6.55 12.59
C ALA A 192 -27.73 -7.39 13.08
N GLU A 193 -27.59 -8.61 12.57
CA GLU A 193 -26.53 -9.52 12.97
C GLU A 193 -25.15 -9.06 12.48
N TYR A 194 -25.05 -8.61 11.23
CA TYR A 194 -23.83 -7.98 10.72
C TYR A 194 -23.39 -6.80 11.59
N THR A 195 -24.35 -5.97 12.01
CA THR A 195 -24.10 -4.79 12.84
C THR A 195 -23.65 -5.20 14.25
N ARG A 196 -24.30 -6.20 14.86
CA ARG A 196 -23.92 -6.75 16.17
C ARG A 196 -22.49 -7.29 16.15
N LEU A 197 -22.16 -8.08 15.12
CA LEU A 197 -20.83 -8.67 14.94
C LEU A 197 -19.77 -7.58 14.79
N ALA A 198 -19.98 -6.64 13.87
CA ALA A 198 -19.02 -5.58 13.58
C ALA A 198 -18.78 -4.63 14.75
N LYS A 199 -19.85 -4.22 15.45
CA LYS A 199 -19.78 -3.13 16.44
C LYS A 199 -19.61 -3.61 17.87
N VAL A 200 -19.98 -4.85 18.18
CA VAL A 200 -20.03 -5.34 19.57
C VAL A 200 -19.16 -6.59 19.72
N ALA A 201 -19.52 -7.69 19.07
CA ALA A 201 -18.91 -8.98 19.36
C ALA A 201 -17.43 -9.06 19.00
N LEU A 202 -17.08 -8.71 17.76
CA LEU A 202 -15.72 -8.83 17.26
C LEU A 202 -14.75 -7.82 17.92
N PRO A 203 -15.12 -6.55 18.15
CA PRO A 203 -14.30 -5.64 18.96
C PRO A 203 -14.06 -6.14 20.40
N ALA A 204 -15.07 -6.72 21.04
CA ALA A 204 -14.95 -7.26 22.39
C ALA A 204 -13.96 -8.44 22.42
N ARG A 205 -14.14 -9.41 21.52
CA ARG A 205 -13.25 -10.57 21.36
C ARG A 205 -11.82 -10.14 21.00
N ALA A 206 -11.67 -9.20 20.09
CA ALA A 206 -10.36 -8.66 19.71
C ALA A 206 -9.63 -7.97 20.87
N LYS A 207 -10.36 -7.36 21.81
CA LYS A 207 -9.77 -6.79 23.02
C LYS A 207 -9.31 -7.90 23.98
N GLU A 208 -10.13 -8.92 24.18
CA GLU A 208 -9.84 -10.08 25.03
C GLU A 208 -8.62 -10.86 24.52
N GLU A 209 -8.64 -11.24 23.25
CA GLU A 209 -7.60 -12.00 22.56
C GLU A 209 -6.43 -11.14 22.04
N LYS A 210 -6.45 -9.84 22.36
CA LYS A 210 -5.42 -8.86 21.99
C LYS A 210 -5.10 -8.82 20.47
N TRP A 211 -6.10 -8.98 19.63
CA TRP A 211 -5.94 -8.94 18.18
C TRP A 211 -5.35 -7.59 17.70
N PRO A 212 -4.60 -7.59 16.56
CA PRO A 212 -4.07 -6.37 15.97
C PRO A 212 -5.15 -5.41 15.44
N ILE A 213 -6.32 -5.94 15.06
CA ILE A 213 -7.49 -5.17 14.60
C ILE A 213 -8.47 -4.98 15.76
N ARG A 214 -9.01 -3.77 15.95
CA ARG A 214 -9.81 -3.43 17.15
C ARG A 214 -11.02 -2.55 16.91
N PHE A 215 -11.11 -1.90 15.75
CA PHE A 215 -12.20 -0.97 15.46
C PHE A 215 -13.30 -1.64 14.65
N ASP A 216 -14.54 -1.18 14.85
CA ASP A 216 -15.74 -1.67 14.18
C ASP A 216 -15.61 -1.71 12.64
N HIS A 217 -15.10 -0.64 12.05
CA HIS A 217 -14.88 -0.53 10.61
C HIS A 217 -13.82 -1.52 10.08
N CYS A 218 -12.89 -1.98 10.93
CA CYS A 218 -11.95 -3.04 10.56
C CYS A 218 -12.71 -4.35 10.33
N PHE A 219 -13.61 -4.71 11.24
CA PHE A 219 -14.40 -5.94 11.13
C PHE A 219 -15.41 -5.88 10.00
N MET A 220 -16.07 -4.73 9.80
CA MET A 220 -16.93 -4.51 8.63
C MET A 220 -16.17 -4.78 7.33
N ARG A 221 -14.96 -4.23 7.21
CA ARG A 221 -14.12 -4.45 6.03
C ARG A 221 -13.70 -5.91 5.88
N VAL A 222 -13.25 -6.57 6.96
CA VAL A 222 -12.84 -7.98 6.91
C VAL A 222 -13.99 -8.87 6.45
N MET A 223 -15.19 -8.69 7.00
CA MET A 223 -16.36 -9.48 6.61
C MET A 223 -16.73 -9.25 5.14
N LEU A 224 -16.75 -8.00 4.67
CA LEU A 224 -17.08 -7.67 3.28
C LEU A 224 -16.00 -8.13 2.29
N ASP A 225 -14.71 -7.88 2.59
CA ASP A 225 -13.60 -8.27 1.72
C ASP A 225 -13.54 -9.80 1.54
N ASN A 226 -13.89 -10.56 2.59
CA ASN A 226 -13.98 -12.02 2.51
C ASN A 226 -15.23 -12.49 1.77
N ALA A 227 -16.38 -11.84 1.97
CA ALA A 227 -17.60 -12.17 1.24
C ALA A 227 -17.44 -11.98 -0.27
N PHE A 228 -16.84 -10.87 -0.69
CA PHE A 228 -16.58 -10.59 -2.12
C PHE A 228 -15.35 -11.32 -2.67
N GLY A 229 -14.45 -11.80 -1.81
CA GLY A 229 -13.18 -12.40 -2.19
C GLY A 229 -12.14 -11.40 -2.75
N LYS A 230 -12.46 -10.10 -2.71
CA LYS A 230 -11.67 -8.94 -3.18
C LYS A 230 -12.03 -7.71 -2.35
N CYS A 231 -11.33 -6.60 -2.57
CA CYS A 231 -11.60 -5.36 -1.84
C CYS A 231 -13.04 -4.90 -2.11
N TRP A 232 -13.83 -4.70 -1.06
CA TRP A 232 -15.27 -4.46 -1.22
C TRP A 232 -15.60 -3.16 -1.98
N TYR A 233 -14.69 -2.17 -1.98
CA TYR A 233 -14.83 -0.93 -2.75
C TYR A 233 -14.72 -1.14 -4.27
N GLU A 234 -14.26 -2.30 -4.71
CA GLU A 234 -14.31 -2.71 -6.12
C GLU A 234 -15.70 -3.23 -6.51
N CYS A 235 -16.54 -3.58 -5.53
CA CYS A 235 -17.88 -4.10 -5.72
C CYS A 235 -18.97 -3.06 -5.39
N LEU A 236 -18.73 -2.19 -4.41
CA LEU A 236 -19.70 -1.21 -3.91
C LEU A 236 -19.12 0.22 -3.96
N ASP A 237 -19.99 1.20 -4.25
CA ASP A 237 -19.58 2.60 -4.38
C ASP A 237 -19.61 3.33 -3.03
N ARG A 238 -18.45 3.82 -2.61
CA ARG A 238 -18.27 4.57 -1.36
C ARG A 238 -19.01 5.89 -1.31
N LYS A 239 -19.33 6.48 -2.46
CA LYS A 239 -20.02 7.78 -2.57
C LYS A 239 -21.53 7.63 -2.60
N ARG A 240 -22.04 6.42 -2.91
CA ARG A 240 -23.47 6.15 -3.11
C ARG A 240 -24.23 5.82 -1.82
N GLY A 241 -23.54 5.53 -0.73
CA GLY A 241 -24.15 5.23 0.56
C GLY A 241 -23.32 4.26 1.39
N SER A 242 -23.92 3.70 2.45
CA SER A 242 -23.25 2.69 3.26
C SER A 242 -23.07 1.37 2.46
N ALA A 243 -22.08 0.55 2.82
CA ALA A 243 -21.91 -0.77 2.22
C ALA A 243 -23.17 -1.64 2.42
N ILE A 244 -23.81 -1.51 3.59
CA ILE A 244 -24.98 -2.29 3.97
C ILE A 244 -26.25 -1.90 3.20
N SER A 245 -26.36 -0.64 2.77
CA SER A 245 -27.47 -0.24 1.89
C SER A 245 -27.30 -0.70 0.44
N GLN A 246 -26.12 -1.20 0.06
CA GLN A 246 -25.79 -1.56 -1.34
C GLN A 246 -25.58 -3.07 -1.54
N ILE A 247 -25.05 -3.78 -0.54
CA ILE A 247 -24.77 -5.21 -0.62
C ILE A 247 -26.06 -6.03 -0.82
N GLY A 248 -26.00 -7.04 -1.70
CA GLY A 248 -27.09 -7.99 -1.91
C GLY A 248 -27.23 -8.99 -0.75
N ASP A 249 -28.41 -9.59 -0.60
CA ASP A 249 -28.72 -10.46 0.55
C ASP A 249 -27.79 -11.69 0.65
N SER A 250 -27.44 -12.30 -0.49
CA SER A 250 -26.52 -13.45 -0.55
C SER A 250 -25.12 -13.08 -0.05
N ASP A 251 -24.59 -11.94 -0.47
CA ASP A 251 -23.26 -11.48 -0.05
C ASP A 251 -23.27 -11.01 1.40
N LEU A 252 -24.38 -10.42 1.85
CA LEU A 252 -24.58 -10.05 3.25
C LEU A 252 -24.61 -11.28 4.16
N ALA A 253 -25.32 -12.34 3.75
CA ALA A 253 -25.33 -13.62 4.47
C ALA A 253 -23.93 -14.25 4.53
N ALA A 254 -23.17 -14.20 3.44
CA ALA A 254 -21.77 -14.65 3.42
C ALA A 254 -20.88 -13.84 4.38
N ALA A 255 -21.06 -12.51 4.42
CA ALA A 255 -20.34 -11.62 5.33
C ALA A 255 -20.67 -11.90 6.80
N VAL A 256 -21.95 -12.12 7.13
CA VAL A 256 -22.40 -12.54 8.47
C VAL A 256 -21.79 -13.89 8.87
N ALA A 257 -21.78 -14.86 7.94
CA ALA A 257 -21.18 -16.16 8.21
C ALA A 257 -19.67 -16.09 8.50
N ILE A 258 -18.94 -15.16 7.87
CA ILE A 258 -17.54 -14.86 8.20
C ILE A 258 -17.44 -14.31 9.62
N GLY A 259 -18.25 -13.30 9.96
CA GLY A 259 -18.23 -12.69 11.29
C GLY A 259 -18.54 -13.68 12.40
N LYS A 260 -19.52 -14.58 12.20
CA LYS A 260 -19.84 -15.65 13.17
C LYS A 260 -18.70 -16.64 13.38
N ARG A 261 -17.94 -16.97 12.34
CA ARG A 261 -16.74 -17.83 12.49
C ARG A 261 -15.67 -17.12 13.33
N MET A 262 -15.41 -15.86 13.03
CA MET A 262 -14.47 -15.05 13.81
C MET A 262 -14.92 -14.89 15.27
N GLU A 263 -16.23 -14.78 15.53
CA GLU A 263 -16.78 -14.72 16.88
C GLU A 263 -16.61 -16.04 17.64
N ALA A 264 -16.41 -17.18 16.97
CA ALA A 264 -16.26 -18.49 17.58
C ALA A 264 -14.79 -18.94 17.79
N GLU A 265 -13.82 -18.27 17.18
CA GLU A 265 -12.37 -18.59 17.18
C GLU A 265 -11.58 -18.04 18.35
#